data_AF-A0A920JH23-F1
#
_entry.id   AF-A0A920JH23-F1
#
_cell.length_a   1.000
_cell.length_b   1.000
_cell.length_c   1.000
_cell.angle_alpha   90.00
_cell.angle_beta   90.00
_cell.angle_gamma   90.00
#
_symmetry.space_group_name_H-M   'P 1'
#
loop_
_entity.id
_entity.type
_entity.pdbx_description
1 polymer ?
#
loop_
_entity_poly.entity_id
_entity_poly.type
_entity_poly.pdbx_seq_one_letter_code
_entity_poly.pdbx_strand_id
1 'polypeptide(L)'
;MSRLGGVGYAQFAEEIRLRHQIAFPKVPSHRAHRNLIAGGEYQWRREGEFHLFNPETIFKLQHATQEKRYDIFKEYTKRVDEQARDLATLRGLFKFRSGVKDPISINKG
;
A
#
# COMPACT_ATOMS: atom_id res chain seq x y z
N MET A 1 -24.11 5.35 10.22
CA MET A 1 -23.51 4.08 10.69
C MET A 1 -22.27 3.77 9.89
N SER A 2 -21.19 3.31 10.53
CA SER A 2 -20.07 2.68 9.83
C SER A 2 -20.50 1.29 9.40
N ARG A 3 -20.46 1.00 8.09
CA ARG A 3 -20.83 -0.32 7.52
C ARG A 3 -19.69 -1.34 7.63
N LEU A 4 -18.49 -0.84 7.88
CA LEU A 4 -17.29 -1.64 8.10
C LEU A 4 -16.90 -1.48 9.56
N GLY A 5 -16.60 -2.59 10.23
CA GLY A 5 -15.96 -2.55 11.55
C GLY A 5 -14.61 -1.81 11.45
N GLY A 6 -14.22 -1.15 12.54
CA GLY A 6 -12.96 -0.43 12.64
C GLY A 6 -12.16 -0.83 13.86
N VAL A 7 -11.13 -0.04 14.16
CA VAL A 7 -10.34 -0.21 15.39
C VAL A 7 -11.16 0.08 16.65
N GLY A 8 -10.82 -0.59 17.75
CA GLY A 8 -11.41 -0.35 19.06
C GLY A 8 -10.60 0.65 19.90
N TYR A 9 -11.13 1.01 21.08
CA TYR A 9 -10.52 1.98 21.97
C TYR A 9 -9.10 1.62 22.43
N ALA A 10 -8.80 0.33 22.63
CA ALA A 10 -7.47 -0.11 23.05
C ALA A 10 -6.41 0.16 21.97
N GLN A 11 -6.71 -0.11 20.70
CA GLN A 11 -5.80 0.21 19.60
C GLN A 11 -5.61 1.73 19.45
N PHE A 12 -6.68 2.51 19.60
CA PHE A 12 -6.62 3.96 19.53
C PHE A 12 -5.76 4.56 20.65
N ALA A 13 -5.91 4.05 21.88
CA ALA A 13 -5.10 4.47 23.02
C ALA A 13 -3.61 4.17 22.80
N GLU A 14 -3.29 2.99 22.25
CA GLU A 14 -1.91 2.62 21.93
C GLU A 14 -1.31 3.50 20.82
N GLU A 15 -2.06 3.78 19.75
CA GLU A 15 -1.62 4.68 18.68
C GLU A 15 -1.32 6.09 19.21
N ILE A 16 -2.22 6.63 20.04
CA ILE A 16 -2.00 7.92 20.71
C ILE A 16 -0.77 7.87 21.59
N ARG A 17 -0.58 6.80 22.38
CA ARG A 17 0.57 6.65 23.26
C ARG A 17 1.88 6.69 22.47
N LEU A 18 1.93 6.01 21.33
CA LEU A 18 3.11 6.00 20.45
C LEU A 18 3.38 7.39 19.86
N ARG A 19 2.36 8.07 19.32
CA ARG A 19 2.49 9.46 18.81
C ARG A 19 2.93 10.43 19.91
N HIS A 20 2.43 10.27 21.13
CA HIS A 20 2.81 11.07 22.28
C HIS A 20 4.28 10.85 22.68
N GLN A 21 4.76 9.61 22.73
CA GLN A 21 6.17 9.31 23.05
C GLN A 21 7.15 9.88 22.01
N ILE A 22 6.71 9.96 20.75
CA ILE A 22 7.45 10.61 19.68
C ILE A 22 7.54 12.12 19.95
N ALA A 23 6.44 12.79 20.30
CA ALA A 23 6.43 14.23 20.56
C ALA A 23 7.13 14.62 21.89
N PHE A 24 7.04 13.77 22.91
CA PHE A 24 7.53 14.02 24.26
C PHE A 24 8.56 12.95 24.70
N PRO A 25 9.80 12.98 24.16
CA PRO A 25 10.84 12.05 24.55
C PRO A 25 11.32 12.32 25.99
N LYS A 26 11.66 11.26 26.73
CA LYS A 26 12.19 11.36 28.10
C LYS A 26 13.49 12.16 28.21
N VAL A 27 14.26 12.23 27.12
CA VAL A 27 15.50 13.00 27.02
C VAL A 27 15.33 14.02 25.88
N PRO A 28 15.16 15.32 26.17
CA PRO A 28 14.88 16.34 25.16
C PRO A 28 15.98 16.47 24.08
N SER A 29 17.25 16.21 24.45
CA SER A 29 18.38 16.29 23.51
C SER A 29 18.33 15.25 22.39
N HIS A 30 17.58 14.15 22.54
CA HIS A 30 17.44 13.13 21.47
C HIS A 30 16.72 13.64 20.21
N ARG A 31 16.03 14.79 20.28
CA ARG A 31 15.31 15.37 19.13
C ARG A 31 15.67 16.81 18.80
N ALA A 32 16.65 17.41 19.49
CA ALA A 32 17.06 18.81 19.28
C ALA A 32 17.48 19.12 17.82
N HIS A 33 17.79 18.10 17.01
CA HIS A 33 18.21 18.25 15.61
C HIS A 33 17.32 17.49 14.60
N ARG A 34 16.17 16.94 15.00
CA ARG A 34 15.29 16.19 14.09
C ARG A 34 14.08 17.04 13.67
N ASN A 35 13.96 17.30 12.38
CA ASN A 35 12.78 17.94 11.79
C ASN A 35 11.54 17.04 11.92
N LEU A 36 10.35 17.62 11.72
CA LEU A 36 9.11 16.87 11.58
C LEU A 36 9.28 15.77 10.52
N ILE A 37 8.70 14.60 10.78
CA ILE A 37 8.67 13.51 9.79
C ILE A 37 7.93 14.07 8.57
N ALA A 38 8.61 14.10 7.43
CA ALA A 38 7.98 14.54 6.20
C ALA A 38 6.95 13.48 5.78
N GLY A 39 5.66 13.83 5.85
CA GLY A 39 4.59 12.95 5.40
C GLY A 39 4.72 12.64 3.91
N GLY A 40 4.45 11.38 3.55
CA GLY A 40 4.35 10.93 2.16
C GLY A 40 2.94 11.02 1.58
N GLU A 41 1.92 11.24 2.40
CA GLU A 41 0.49 11.00 2.08
C GLU A 41 -0.03 11.56 0.74
N TYR A 42 0.55 12.66 0.24
CA TYR A 42 0.10 13.33 -0.99
C TYR A 42 1.02 13.15 -2.18
N GLN A 43 2.30 12.81 -1.98
CA GLN A 43 3.30 12.73 -3.04
C GLN A 43 4.33 11.65 -2.74
N TRP A 44 4.59 10.80 -3.73
CA TRP A 44 5.57 9.71 -3.56
C TRP A 44 6.93 10.28 -3.16
N ARG A 45 7.52 9.68 -2.13
CA ARG A 45 8.90 9.92 -1.72
C ARG A 45 9.59 8.58 -1.57
N ARG A 46 10.89 8.54 -1.86
CA ARG A 46 11.70 7.30 -1.76
C ARG A 46 11.69 6.68 -0.35
N GLU A 47 11.57 7.52 0.68
CA GLU A 47 11.50 7.12 2.10
C GLU A 47 10.13 7.46 2.74
N GLY A 48 9.12 7.73 1.91
CA GLY A 48 7.78 8.09 2.39
C GLY A 48 6.83 6.90 2.55
N GLU A 49 5.57 7.22 2.82
CA GLU A 49 4.47 6.26 2.83
C GLU A 49 4.38 5.46 1.52
N PHE A 50 3.91 4.23 1.62
CA PHE A 50 3.69 3.39 0.45
C PHE A 50 2.60 4.00 -0.45
N HIS A 51 2.85 4.06 -1.75
CA HIS A 51 1.88 4.49 -2.75
C HIS A 51 1.66 3.44 -3.82
N LEU A 52 0.40 3.29 -4.22
CA LEU A 52 -0.02 2.42 -5.31
C LEU A 52 0.63 2.82 -6.66
N PHE A 53 0.87 4.11 -6.85
CA PHE A 53 1.60 4.64 -8.01
C PHE A 53 2.93 5.21 -7.56
N ASN A 54 4.01 4.63 -8.06
CA ASN A 54 5.37 5.08 -7.87
C ASN A 54 6.13 5.06 -9.21
N PRO A 55 7.35 5.63 -9.28
CA PRO A 55 8.10 5.70 -10.54
C PRO A 55 8.30 4.35 -11.21
N GLU A 56 8.45 3.27 -10.44
CA GLU A 56 8.67 1.93 -10.99
C GLU A 56 7.40 1.35 -11.62
N THR A 57 6.25 1.45 -10.95
CA THR A 57 4.97 0.96 -11.49
C THR A 57 4.56 1.76 -12.73
N ILE A 58 4.81 3.07 -12.74
CA ILE A 58 4.56 3.94 -13.90
C ILE A 58 5.47 3.55 -15.07
N PHE A 59 6.77 3.40 -14.83
CA PHE A 59 7.72 2.98 -15.86
C PHE A 59 7.32 1.65 -16.49
N LYS A 60 6.97 0.64 -15.67
CA LYS A 60 6.54 -0.68 -16.17
C LYS A 60 5.27 -0.60 -17.02
N LEU A 61 4.29 0.19 -16.61
CA LEU A 61 3.07 0.38 -17.39
C LEU A 61 3.36 1.07 -18.75
N GLN A 62 4.17 2.12 -18.73
CA GLN A 62 4.56 2.83 -19.95
C GLN A 62 5.34 1.92 -20.89
N HIS A 63 6.34 1.22 -20.38
CA HIS A 63 7.18 0.32 -21.17
C HIS A 63 6.37 -0.85 -21.75
N ALA A 64 5.47 -1.47 -20.96
CA ALA A 64 4.60 -2.54 -21.44
C ALA A 64 3.67 -2.09 -22.57
N THR A 65 3.11 -0.88 -22.48
CA THR A 65 2.15 -0.36 -23.47
C THR A 65 2.84 0.13 -24.74
N GLN A 66 4.00 0.78 -24.62
CA GLN A 66 4.81 1.22 -25.76
C GLN A 66 5.37 0.03 -26.56
N GLU A 67 5.94 -0.97 -25.88
CA GLU A 67 6.56 -2.15 -26.52
C GLU A 67 5.56 -3.29 -26.78
N LYS A 68 4.28 -3.12 -26.42
CA LYS A 68 3.23 -4.16 -26.49
C LYS A 68 3.64 -5.47 -25.81
N ARG A 69 4.38 -5.36 -24.70
CA ARG A 69 4.96 -6.49 -23.97
C ARG A 69 4.09 -6.94 -22.81
N TYR A 70 3.35 -8.02 -23.04
CA TYR A 70 2.43 -8.58 -22.04
C TYR A 70 3.13 -9.14 -20.80
N ASP A 71 4.35 -9.64 -20.93
CA ASP A 71 5.17 -10.09 -19.82
C ASP A 71 5.49 -8.94 -18.83
N ILE A 72 5.86 -7.76 -19.33
CA ILE A 72 6.07 -6.57 -18.48
C ILE A 72 4.74 -6.10 -17.88
N PHE A 73 3.64 -6.19 -18.64
CA PHE A 73 2.32 -5.86 -18.10
C PHE A 73 1.95 -6.78 -16.92
N LYS A 74 2.32 -8.07 -16.97
CA LYS A 74 2.15 -8.99 -15.84
C LYS A 74 3.01 -8.60 -14.63
N GLU A 75 4.21 -8.08 -14.82
CA GLU A 75 5.02 -7.56 -13.71
C GLU A 75 4.42 -6.30 -13.08
N TYR A 76 3.89 -5.38 -13.91
CA TYR A 76 3.17 -4.20 -13.44
C TYR A 76 1.97 -4.59 -12.59
N THR A 77 1.08 -5.44 -13.13
CA THR A 77 -0.16 -5.84 -12.45
C THR A 77 0.12 -6.59 -11.15
N LYS A 78 1.10 -7.51 -11.14
CA LYS A 78 1.52 -8.22 -9.92
C LYS A 78 1.92 -7.24 -8.81
N ARG A 79 2.73 -6.23 -9.13
CA ARG A 79 3.17 -5.23 -8.14
C ARG A 79 2.03 -4.37 -7.61
N VAL A 80 1.11 -3.97 -8.49
CA VAL A 80 -0.09 -3.22 -8.07
C VAL A 80 -0.96 -4.07 -7.15
N ASP A 81 -1.16 -5.36 -7.46
CA ASP A 81 -1.95 -6.28 -6.63
C ASP A 81 -1.31 -6.52 -5.25
N GLU A 82 0.01 -6.72 -5.21
CA GLU A 82 0.77 -6.87 -3.95
C GLU A 82 0.68 -5.59 -3.10
N GLN A 83 0.92 -4.42 -3.69
CA GLN A 83 0.82 -3.14 -2.98
C GLN A 83 -0.60 -2.83 -2.51
N ALA A 84 -1.62 -3.13 -3.31
CA ALA A 84 -3.02 -2.92 -2.93
C ALA A 84 -3.40 -3.74 -1.69
N ARG A 85 -2.76 -4.89 -1.49
CA ARG A 85 -2.90 -5.73 -0.30
C ARG A 85 -2.17 -5.14 0.90
N ASP A 86 -0.92 -4.70 0.73
CA ASP A 86 -0.10 -4.12 1.80
C ASP A 86 -0.67 -2.78 2.30
N LEU A 87 -1.23 -1.97 1.39
CA LEU A 87 -1.95 -0.74 1.69
C LEU A 87 -3.36 -0.96 2.23
N ALA A 88 -3.78 -2.22 2.41
CA ALA A 88 -5.10 -2.60 2.91
C ALA A 88 -6.26 -1.90 2.17
N THR A 89 -6.14 -1.71 0.85
CA THR A 89 -7.28 -1.23 0.06
C THR A 89 -8.44 -2.20 0.24
N LEU A 90 -9.69 -1.72 0.27
CA LEU A 90 -10.85 -2.60 0.50
C LEU A 90 -10.88 -3.78 -0.49
N ARG A 91 -10.50 -3.55 -1.76
CA ARG A 91 -10.37 -4.62 -2.76
C ARG A 91 -9.27 -5.62 -2.40
N GLY A 92 -8.11 -5.14 -1.95
CA GLY A 92 -6.98 -5.98 -1.57
C GLY A 92 -7.24 -6.89 -0.37
N LEU A 93 -8.28 -6.61 0.42
CA LEU A 93 -8.72 -7.49 1.51
C LEU A 93 -9.52 -8.71 1.02
N PHE A 94 -9.99 -8.71 -0.22
CA PHE A 94 -10.71 -9.83 -0.81
C PHE A 94 -9.78 -10.78 -1.56
N LYS A 95 -10.18 -12.05 -1.62
CA LYS A 95 -9.55 -13.08 -2.47
C LYS A 95 -10.59 -13.76 -3.32
N PHE A 96 -10.19 -14.21 -4.50
CA PHE A 96 -11.04 -15.09 -5.31
C PHE A 96 -11.25 -16.42 -4.58
N ARG A 97 -12.48 -16.93 -4.62
CA ARG A 97 -12.79 -18.28 -4.14
C ARG A 97 -12.48 -19.27 -5.28
N SER A 98 -11.36 -19.99 -5.14
CA SER A 98 -10.98 -21.05 -6.07
C SER A 98 -11.75 -22.35 -5.81
N GLY A 99 -11.83 -23.22 -6.81
CA GLY A 99 -12.42 -24.57 -6.68
C GLY A 99 -13.96 -24.64 -6.65
N VAL A 100 -14.66 -23.53 -6.91
CA VAL A 100 -16.14 -23.53 -7.01
C VAL A 100 -16.61 -24.04 -8.38
N LYS A 101 -15.80 -23.83 -9.42
CA LYS A 101 -16.00 -24.29 -10.79
C LYS A 101 -14.66 -24.66 -11.40
N ASP A 102 -14.67 -25.58 -12.35
CA ASP A 102 -13.48 -25.93 -13.11
C ASP A 102 -13.01 -24.76 -13.98
N PRO A 103 -11.69 -24.50 -14.07
CA PRO A 103 -11.15 -23.48 -14.97
C PRO A 103 -11.51 -23.78 -16.42
N ILE A 104 -11.89 -22.74 -17.16
CA ILE A 104 -12.10 -22.83 -18.61
C ILE A 104 -10.86 -22.37 -19.36
N SER A 105 -10.54 -23.04 -20.45
CA SER A 105 -9.48 -22.58 -21.37
C SER A 105 -9.85 -21.21 -21.93
N ILE A 106 -8.87 -20.31 -21.93
CA ILE A 106 -8.96 -19.01 -22.61
C ILE A 106 -8.75 -19.14 -24.12
N ASN A 107 -8.20 -20.27 -24.59
CA ASN A 107 -8.05 -20.62 -26.00
C ASN A 107 -9.29 -21.39 -26.48
N LYS A 108 -10.47 -20.79 -26.35
CA LYS A 108 -11.71 -21.37 -26.91
C LYS A 108 -12.05 -20.66 -28.21
N GLY A 109 -11.76 -21.32 -29.34
CA GLY A 109 -12.30 -21.03 -30.68
C GLY A 109 -11.77 -19.76 -31.32
#